data_AF-A0A5M9NRV4-F1
#
_entry.id   AF-A0A5M9NRV4-F1
#
_cell.length_a   1.000
_cell.length_b   1.000
_cell.length_c   1.000
_cell.angle_alpha   90.00
_cell.angle_beta   90.00
_cell.angle_gamma   90.00
#
_symmetry.space_group_name_H-M   'P 1'
#
loop_
_entity.id
_entity.type
_entity.pdbx_description
1 polymer ?
#
loop_
_entity_poly.entity_id
_entity_poly.type
_entity_poly.pdbx_seq_one_letter_code
_entity_poly.pdbx_strand_id
1 'polypeptide(L)'
;MEDFSSLIDSLSSEMFQARKVICDAQGSLEVAKKYWKEFKSVLNTLPNDLKQIIDRLLMIDFRDIKIVTKHIDKVTYMLNTLRPGDTVKIKRLQDMSIETQKLCFKIVIVSKMALTAVREFELILNKELIIRREKENRK
;
A
#
# COMPACT_ATOMS: atom_id res chain seq x y z
N MET A 1 1.72 34.40 -16.54
CA MET A 1 1.65 33.98 -15.11
C MET A 1 0.68 32.81 -14.91
N GLU A 2 -0.31 32.61 -15.81
CA GLU A 2 -1.28 31.50 -15.78
C GLU A 2 -0.64 30.10 -15.82
N ASP A 3 0.47 29.89 -16.53
CA ASP A 3 1.14 28.58 -16.62
C ASP A 3 1.76 28.09 -15.31
N PHE A 4 2.18 29.01 -14.44
CA PHE A 4 2.82 28.64 -13.18
C PHE A 4 1.79 28.23 -12.12
N SER A 5 0.71 29.02 -11.96
CA SER A 5 -0.35 28.70 -10.99
C SER A 5 -1.03 27.38 -11.32
N SER A 6 -1.41 27.20 -12.59
CA SER A 6 -2.06 25.96 -13.05
C SER A 6 -1.17 24.72 -12.86
N LEU A 7 0.14 24.85 -13.08
CA LEU A 7 1.10 23.78 -12.80
C LEU A 7 1.17 23.44 -11.31
N ILE A 8 1.25 24.45 -10.44
CA ILE A 8 1.27 24.24 -8.99
C ILE A 8 -0.01 23.56 -8.53
N ASP A 9 -1.18 24.01 -9.01
CA ASP A 9 -2.47 23.44 -8.65
C ASP A 9 -2.59 21.98 -9.09
N SER A 10 -2.14 21.68 -10.31
CA SER A 10 -2.10 20.32 -10.84
C SER A 10 -1.22 19.40 -9.99
N LEU A 11 0.04 19.78 -9.74
CA LEU A 11 0.97 18.98 -8.94
C LEU A 11 0.52 18.86 -7.47
N SER A 12 -0.10 19.89 -6.91
CA SER A 12 -0.65 19.86 -5.54
C SER A 12 -1.81 18.88 -5.45
N SER A 13 -2.72 18.90 -6.44
CA SER A 13 -3.81 17.94 -6.55
C SER A 13 -3.29 16.50 -6.67
N GLU A 14 -2.28 16.28 -7.52
CA GLU A 14 -1.64 14.96 -7.67
C GLU A 14 -1.03 14.45 -6.36
N MET A 15 -0.29 15.29 -5.63
CA MET A 15 0.30 14.89 -4.34
C MET A 15 -0.76 14.63 -3.28
N PHE A 16 -1.86 15.40 -3.27
CA PHE A 16 -2.99 15.14 -2.39
C PHE A 16 -3.63 13.77 -2.68
N GLN A 17 -3.88 13.44 -3.95
CA GLN A 17 -4.42 12.14 -4.33
C GLN A 17 -3.45 10.99 -4.00
N ALA A 18 -2.15 11.17 -4.26
CA ALA A 18 -1.13 10.19 -3.91
C ALA A 18 -1.11 9.93 -2.39
N ARG A 19 -1.18 10.98 -1.58
CA ARG A 19 -1.25 10.87 -0.12
C ARG A 19 -2.46 10.06 0.32
N LYS A 20 -3.63 10.37 -0.23
CA LYS A 20 -4.87 9.65 0.07
C LYS A 20 -4.75 8.16 -0.24
N VAL A 21 -4.32 7.82 -1.45
CA VAL A 21 -4.16 6.42 -1.90
C VAL A 21 -3.19 5.65 -0.99
N ILE A 22 -2.08 6.27 -0.59
CA ILE A 22 -1.10 5.63 0.30
C ILE A 22 -1.65 5.45 1.71
N CYS A 23 -2.38 6.41 2.25
CA CYS A 23 -3.06 6.25 3.54
C CYS A 23 -4.10 5.13 3.51
N ASP A 24 -4.90 5.04 2.46
CA ASP A 24 -5.91 3.98 2.29
C ASP A 24 -5.26 2.59 2.15
N ALA A 25 -4.16 2.50 1.39
CA ALA A 25 -3.37 1.27 1.25
C ALA A 25 -2.77 0.84 2.59
N GLN A 26 -2.20 1.78 3.36
CA GLN A 26 -1.66 1.53 4.69
C GLN A 26 -2.73 1.00 5.64
N GLY A 27 -3.90 1.65 5.68
CA GLY A 27 -5.03 1.20 6.52
C GLY A 27 -5.48 -0.22 6.16
N SER A 28 -5.61 -0.51 4.86
CA SER A 28 -5.96 -1.86 4.38
C SER A 28 -4.92 -2.91 4.76
N LEU A 29 -3.63 -2.59 4.68
CA LEU A 29 -2.56 -3.50 5.06
C LEU A 29 -2.48 -3.76 6.56
N GLU A 30 -2.78 -2.77 7.40
CA GLU A 30 -2.85 -3.00 8.86
C GLU A 30 -3.99 -3.98 9.20
N VAL A 31 -5.13 -3.88 8.50
CA VAL A 31 -6.22 -4.86 8.60
C VAL A 31 -5.74 -6.24 8.13
N ALA A 32 -5.09 -6.33 6.96
CA ALA A 32 -4.55 -7.59 6.43
C ALA A 32 -3.57 -8.24 7.40
N LYS A 33 -2.66 -7.46 7.99
CA LYS A 33 -1.68 -7.91 8.97
C LYS A 33 -2.34 -8.41 10.25
N LYS A 34 -3.42 -7.78 10.70
CA LYS A 34 -4.20 -8.25 11.86
C LYS A 34 -4.79 -9.63 11.58
N TYR A 35 -5.52 -9.79 10.47
CA TYR A 35 -6.09 -11.08 10.07
C TYR A 35 -5.01 -12.15 9.87
N TRP A 36 -3.90 -11.78 9.23
CA TRP A 36 -2.79 -12.69 9.01
C TRP A 36 -2.19 -13.23 10.31
N LYS A 37 -2.04 -12.38 11.35
CA LYS A 37 -1.58 -12.83 12.67
C LYS A 37 -2.54 -13.85 13.30
N GLU A 38 -3.85 -13.61 13.19
CA GLU A 38 -4.88 -14.52 13.69
C GLU A 38 -4.79 -15.86 12.93
N PHE A 39 -4.77 -15.85 11.59
CA PHE A 39 -4.66 -17.07 10.78
C PHE A 39 -3.38 -17.85 11.04
N LYS A 40 -2.25 -17.16 11.15
CA LYS A 40 -0.95 -17.80 11.41
C LYS A 40 -0.94 -18.59 12.72
N SER A 41 -1.73 -18.15 13.71
CA SER A 41 -1.87 -18.80 15.02
C SER A 41 -2.84 -19.98 15.02
N VAL A 42 -3.86 -19.97 14.15
CA VAL A 42 -4.92 -21.00 14.11
C VAL A 42 -4.58 -22.15 13.14
N LEU A 43 -3.92 -21.84 12.02
CA LEU A 43 -3.62 -22.81 10.96
C LEU A 43 -2.25 -23.45 11.16
N ASN A 44 -2.21 -24.56 11.89
CA ASN A 44 -1.06 -25.49 11.88
C ASN A 44 -0.90 -26.21 10.52
N THR A 45 -1.87 -26.10 9.62
CA THR A 45 -1.91 -26.79 8.33
C THR A 45 -1.30 -25.99 7.17
N LEU A 46 -0.99 -24.70 7.36
CA LEU A 46 -0.38 -23.90 6.31
C LEU A 46 1.11 -24.24 6.12
N PRO A 47 1.58 -24.48 4.88
CA PRO A 47 3.00 -24.68 4.61
C PRO A 47 3.84 -23.51 5.14
N ASN A 48 4.95 -23.82 5.81
CA ASN A 48 5.78 -22.81 6.46
C ASN A 48 6.34 -21.78 5.46
N ASP A 49 6.65 -22.21 4.24
CA ASP A 49 7.17 -21.34 3.17
C ASP A 49 6.13 -20.29 2.76
N LEU A 50 4.86 -20.67 2.71
CA LEU A 50 3.76 -19.78 2.36
C LEU A 50 3.55 -18.72 3.45
N LYS A 51 3.73 -19.10 4.72
CA LYS A 51 3.71 -18.14 5.84
C LYS A 51 4.82 -17.09 5.69
N GLN A 52 6.03 -17.52 5.34
CA GLN A 52 7.17 -16.62 5.14
C GLN A 52 6.98 -15.69 3.93
N ILE A 53 6.39 -16.16 2.84
CA ILE A 53 6.11 -15.34 1.65
C ILE A 53 5.18 -14.19 2.03
N ILE A 54 4.10 -14.45 2.76
CA ILE A 54 3.13 -13.41 3.15
C ILE A 54 3.74 -12.43 4.14
N ASP A 55 4.51 -12.92 5.12
CA ASP A 55 5.25 -12.05 6.05
C ASP A 55 6.19 -11.10 5.28
N ARG A 56 6.90 -11.62 4.26
CA ARG A 56 7.80 -10.82 3.42
C ARG A 56 7.03 -9.79 2.59
N LEU A 57 5.91 -10.18 1.97
CA LEU A 57 5.07 -9.28 1.18
C LEU A 57 4.57 -8.11 2.04
N LEU A 58 3.98 -8.41 3.20
CA LEU A 58 3.51 -7.39 4.14
C LEU A 58 4.66 -6.47 4.58
N MET A 59 5.83 -7.02 4.91
CA MET A 59 7.00 -6.23 5.30
C MET A 59 7.49 -5.29 4.19
N ILE A 60 7.57 -5.79 2.95
CA ILE A 60 7.95 -5.00 1.77
C ILE A 60 6.96 -3.85 1.59
N ASP A 61 5.66 -4.14 1.62
CA ASP A 61 4.62 -3.12 1.48
C ASP A 61 4.71 -2.02 2.53
N PHE A 62 4.84 -2.37 3.82
CA PHE A 62 4.97 -1.35 4.87
C PHE A 62 6.24 -0.51 4.73
N ARG A 63 7.34 -1.10 4.28
CA ARG A 63 8.59 -0.37 4.02
C ARG A 63 8.41 0.58 2.84
N ASP A 64 7.83 0.10 1.75
CA ASP A 64 7.70 0.86 0.52
C ASP A 64 6.70 2.00 0.70
N ILE A 65 5.62 1.79 1.46
CA ILE A 65 4.71 2.86 1.92
C ILE A 65 5.49 3.98 2.63
N LYS A 66 6.35 3.65 3.61
CA LYS A 66 7.14 4.67 4.31
C LYS A 66 8.04 5.45 3.36
N ILE A 67 8.62 4.79 2.34
CA ILE A 67 9.47 5.45 1.33
C ILE A 67 8.64 6.43 0.50
N VAL A 68 7.45 6.02 0.07
CA VAL A 68 6.57 6.86 -0.75
C VAL A 68 5.97 8.01 0.04
N THR A 69 5.58 7.80 1.28
CA THR A 69 5.13 8.89 2.17
C THR A 69 6.19 9.98 2.28
N LYS A 70 7.47 9.59 2.47
CA LYS A 70 8.59 10.54 2.50
C LYS A 70 8.78 11.28 1.17
N HIS A 71 8.57 10.60 0.04
CA HIS A 71 8.64 11.25 -1.27
C HIS A 71 7.51 12.27 -1.45
N ILE A 72 6.27 11.89 -1.13
CA ILE A 72 5.12 12.80 -1.15
C ILE A 72 5.39 14.02 -0.28
N ASP A 73 5.81 13.83 0.98
CA ASP A 73 6.13 14.93 1.91
C ASP A 73 7.19 15.88 1.33
N LYS A 74 8.21 15.32 0.69
CA LYS A 74 9.28 16.10 0.06
C LYS A 74 8.77 16.90 -1.15
N VAL A 75 7.95 16.30 -2.01
CA VAL A 75 7.36 17.00 -3.17
C VAL A 75 6.41 18.11 -2.69
N THR A 76 5.55 17.82 -1.70
CA THR A 76 4.66 18.80 -1.08
C THR A 76 5.43 19.98 -0.48
N TYR A 77 6.54 19.72 0.22
CA TYR A 77 7.40 20.78 0.74
C TYR A 77 8.00 21.64 -0.38
N MET A 78 8.49 21.01 -1.45
CA MET A 78 9.05 21.73 -2.59
C MET A 78 8.00 22.57 -3.32
N LEU A 79 6.76 22.06 -3.48
CA LEU A 79 5.63 22.82 -4.01
C LEU A 79 5.40 24.11 -3.23
N ASN A 80 5.36 24.02 -1.89
CA ASN A 80 5.08 25.15 -1.00
C ASN A 80 6.20 26.20 -0.97
N THR A 81 7.38 25.88 -1.49
CA THR A 81 8.55 26.78 -1.50
C THR A 81 8.93 27.26 -2.90
N LEU A 82 8.20 26.82 -3.93
CA LEU A 82 8.48 27.11 -5.34
C LEU A 82 8.09 28.55 -5.68
N ARG A 83 8.94 29.22 -6.46
CA ARG A 83 8.67 30.59 -6.95
C ARG A 83 8.59 30.64 -8.47
N PRO A 84 7.84 31.60 -9.04
CA PRO A 84 7.91 31.89 -10.46
C PRO A 84 9.37 32.14 -10.88
N GLY A 85 9.82 31.47 -11.94
CA GLY A 85 11.21 31.56 -12.43
C GLY A 85 12.18 30.49 -11.92
N ASP A 86 11.78 29.64 -10.95
CA ASP A 86 12.58 28.51 -10.47
C ASP A 86 12.61 27.32 -11.49
N THR A 87 12.96 27.56 -12.75
CA THR A 87 12.85 26.59 -13.86
C THR A 87 13.50 25.23 -13.58
N VAL A 88 14.69 25.21 -12.98
CA VAL A 88 15.38 23.97 -12.59
C VAL A 88 14.64 23.20 -11.50
N LYS A 89 14.11 23.91 -10.49
CA LYS A 89 13.35 23.26 -9.41
C LYS A 89 12.01 22.75 -9.92
N ILE A 90 11.34 23.50 -10.79
CA ILE A 90 10.10 23.11 -11.46
C ILE A 90 10.28 21.79 -12.21
N LYS A 91 11.31 21.69 -13.06
CA LYS A 91 11.60 20.45 -13.79
C LYS A 91 11.86 19.27 -12.84
N ARG A 92 12.70 19.49 -11.82
CA ARG A 92 12.99 18.46 -10.81
C ARG A 92 11.74 18.01 -10.06
N LEU A 93 10.83 18.94 -9.77
CA LEU A 93 9.57 18.66 -9.10
C LEU A 93 8.64 17.80 -9.96
N GLN A 94 8.56 18.08 -11.26
CA GLN A 94 7.79 17.27 -12.21
C GLN A 94 8.35 15.84 -12.28
N ASP A 95 9.68 15.69 -12.40
CA ASP A 95 10.33 14.37 -12.42
C ASP A 95 10.03 13.58 -11.13
N MET A 96 10.12 14.25 -9.97
CA MET A 96 9.80 13.64 -8.68
C MET A 96 8.30 13.30 -8.54
N SER A 97 7.39 14.09 -9.12
CA SER A 97 5.96 13.76 -9.13
C SER A 97 5.72 12.46 -9.90
N ILE A 98 6.29 12.34 -11.10
CA ILE A 98 6.19 11.13 -11.94
C ILE A 98 6.75 9.90 -11.21
N GLU A 99 7.91 10.04 -10.56
CA GLU A 99 8.49 8.96 -9.77
C GLU A 99 7.58 8.56 -8.60
N THR A 100 7.03 9.54 -7.88
CA THR A 100 6.09 9.31 -6.78
C THR A 100 4.86 8.54 -7.24
N GLN A 101 4.27 8.92 -8.38
CA GLN A 101 3.12 8.20 -8.97
C GLN A 101 3.48 6.75 -9.31
N LYS A 102 4.65 6.51 -9.92
CA LYS A 102 5.13 5.15 -10.23
C LYS A 102 5.29 4.30 -8.97
N LEU A 103 5.81 4.87 -7.89
CA LEU A 103 5.95 4.16 -6.62
C LEU A 103 4.59 3.89 -5.98
N CYS A 104 3.66 4.85 -6.00
CA CYS A 104 2.28 4.64 -5.55
C CYS A 104 1.61 3.47 -6.29
N PHE A 105 1.77 3.40 -7.61
CA PHE A 105 1.18 2.33 -8.42
C PHE A 105 1.74 0.94 -8.03
N LYS A 106 3.05 0.84 -7.79
CA LYS A 106 3.69 -0.39 -7.32
C LYS A 106 3.12 -0.84 -5.97
N ILE A 107 3.00 0.08 -5.01
CA ILE A 107 2.42 -0.22 -3.69
C ILE A 107 1.00 -0.74 -3.84
N VAL A 108 0.16 -0.06 -4.62
CA VAL A 108 -1.23 -0.49 -4.83
C VAL A 108 -1.31 -1.92 -5.38
N ILE A 109 -0.44 -2.28 -6.31
CA ILE A 109 -0.39 -3.66 -6.86
C ILE A 109 0.02 -4.67 -5.79
N VAL A 110 1.12 -4.41 -5.07
CA VAL A 110 1.64 -5.35 -4.07
C VAL A 110 0.67 -5.48 -2.88
N SER A 111 0.12 -4.36 -2.42
CA SER A 111 -0.90 -4.34 -1.36
C SER A 111 -2.16 -5.11 -1.74
N LYS A 112 -2.62 -5.00 -3.00
CA LYS A 112 -3.72 -5.82 -3.52
C LYS A 112 -3.38 -7.30 -3.51
N MET A 113 -2.17 -7.69 -3.93
CA MET A 113 -1.73 -9.08 -3.89
C MET A 113 -1.69 -9.62 -2.45
N ALA A 114 -1.14 -8.86 -1.51
CA ALA A 114 -1.11 -9.24 -0.09
C ALA A 114 -2.52 -9.40 0.49
N LEU A 115 -3.43 -8.47 0.21
CA LEU A 115 -4.83 -8.53 0.62
C LEU A 115 -5.56 -9.74 0.04
N THR A 116 -5.40 -9.99 -1.26
CA THR A 116 -6.00 -11.17 -1.91
C THR A 116 -5.48 -12.45 -1.30
N ALA A 117 -4.17 -12.56 -1.09
CA ALA A 117 -3.58 -13.74 -0.45
C ALA A 117 -4.21 -13.99 0.93
N VAL A 118 -4.27 -12.98 1.79
CA VAL A 118 -4.88 -13.09 3.13
C VAL A 118 -6.35 -13.52 3.05
N ARG A 119 -7.14 -12.98 2.11
CA ARG A 119 -8.56 -13.36 1.90
C ARG A 119 -8.73 -14.80 1.43
N GLU A 120 -7.87 -15.28 0.52
CA GLU A 120 -7.93 -16.67 0.08
C GLU A 120 -7.66 -17.64 1.25
N PHE A 121 -6.74 -17.28 2.16
CA PHE A 121 -6.51 -18.09 3.36
C PHE A 121 -7.69 -18.09 4.34
N GLU A 122 -8.37 -16.96 4.49
CA GLU A 122 -9.60 -16.88 5.27
C GLU A 122 -10.66 -17.86 4.74
N LEU A 123 -10.85 -17.90 3.42
CA LEU A 123 -11.80 -18.81 2.78
C LEU A 123 -11.41 -20.28 2.99
N ILE A 124 -10.13 -20.61 2.87
CA ILE A 124 -9.63 -21.97 3.13
C ILE A 124 -9.88 -22.37 4.58
N LEU A 125 -9.59 -21.49 5.54
CA LEU A 125 -9.82 -21.74 6.96
C LEU A 125 -11.30 -21.99 7.26
N ASN A 126 -12.19 -21.13 6.75
CA ASN A 126 -13.62 -21.25 6.98
C ASN A 126 -14.18 -22.57 6.44
N LYS A 127 -13.74 -22.99 5.24
CA LYS A 127 -14.11 -24.30 4.68
C LYS A 127 -13.64 -25.45 5.57
N GLU A 128 -12.39 -25.41 6.02
CA GLU A 128 -11.81 -26.45 6.89
C GLU A 128 -12.54 -26.55 8.25
N LEU A 129 -12.91 -25.41 8.84
CA LEU A 129 -13.67 -25.35 10.09
C LEU A 129 -15.07 -25.96 9.95
N ILE A 130 -15.77 -25.69 8.85
CA ILE A 130 -17.08 -26.28 8.56
C ILE A 130 -16.96 -27.81 8.47
N ILE A 131 -15.99 -28.32 7.70
CA ILE A 131 -15.75 -29.77 7.54
C ILE A 131 -15.49 -30.44 8.90
N ARG A 132 -14.72 -29.81 9.79
CA ARG A 132 -14.44 -30.36 11.12
C ARG A 132 -15.70 -30.44 11.99
N ARG A 133 -16.52 -29.38 12.01
CA ARG A 133 -17.79 -29.36 12.76
C ARG A 133 -18.76 -30.44 12.27
N GLU A 134 -18.87 -30.62 10.95
CA GLU A 134 -19.72 -31.67 10.39
C GLU A 134 -19.25 -33.08 10.76
N LYS A 135 -17.93 -33.32 10.85
CA LYS A 135 -17.37 -34.60 11.30
C LYS A 135 -17.62 -34.85 12.78
N GLU A 136 -17.59 -33.81 13.61
CA GLU A 136 -17.87 -33.90 15.05
C GLU A 136 -19.35 -34.20 15.31
N ASN A 137 -20.27 -33.57 14.58
CA ASN A 137 -21.72 -33.81 14.72
C ASN A 137 -22.19 -35.19 14.21
N ARG A 138 -21.34 -35.92 13.48
CA ARG A 138 -21.62 -37.29 13.01
C ARG A 138 -21.10 -38.37 13.95
N LYS A 139 -20.41 -38.00 15.03
CA LYS A 139 -19.96 -38.89 16.09
C LYS A 139 -20.89 -38.80 17.29
#